data_AF-A0AAE4V0W8-F1
#
_entry.id   AF-A0AAE4V0W8-F1
#
_cell.length_a   1.000
_cell.length_b   1.000
_cell.length_c   1.000
_cell.angle_alpha   90.00
_cell.angle_beta   90.00
_cell.angle_gamma   90.00
#
_symmetry.space_group_name_H-M   'P 1'
#
loop_
_entity.id
_entity.type
_entity.pdbx_description
1 polymer ?
#
loop_
_entity_poly.entity_id
_entity_poly.type
_entity_poly.pdbx_seq_one_letter_code
_entity_poly.pdbx_strand_id
1 'polypeptide(L)' 'VAGVSTGNDGTGGRRVFDAHLHVVDPRFPLVPNDGYLPPEFTVSHYTGRVAGLGVVGNAAEFYRVAEPLAAARTSC' A
#
# COMPACT_ATOMS: atom_id res chain seq x y z
N VAL A 1 -19.32 8.17 -34.35
CA VAL A 1 -19.16 8.16 -32.88
C VAL A 1 -18.67 6.78 -32.47
N ALA A 2 -17.38 6.62 -32.23
CA ALA A 2 -16.85 5.33 -31.77
C ALA A 2 -17.38 5.10 -30.35
N GLY A 3 -18.20 4.06 -30.17
CA GLY A 3 -18.72 3.68 -28.87
C GLY A 3 -17.57 3.43 -27.92
N VAL A 4 -17.59 4.13 -26.78
CA VAL A 4 -16.74 3.81 -25.64
C VAL A 4 -17.07 2.38 -25.25
N SER A 5 -16.12 1.47 -25.46
CA SER A 5 -16.19 0.12 -24.93
C SER A 5 -16.06 0.23 -23.40
N THR A 6 -17.19 0.25 -22.69
CA THR A 6 -17.20 -0.08 -21.26
C THR A 6 -16.86 -1.55 -21.19
N GLY A 7 -15.55 -1.83 -21.08
CA GLY A 7 -15.02 -3.18 -21.12
C GLY A 7 -15.68 -4.08 -20.07
N ASN A 8 -16.64 -4.87 -20.51
CA ASN A 8 -17.21 -6.01 -19.79
C ASN A 8 -16.46 -7.24 -20.30
N ASP A 9 -15.45 -7.66 -19.55
CA ASP A 9 -14.67 -8.90 -19.74
C ASP A 9 -15.46 -10.15 -19.31
N GLY A 10 -16.80 -10.14 -19.44
CA GLY A 10 -17.65 -11.30 -19.23
C GLY A 10 -17.84 -11.76 -17.78
N THR A 11 -17.20 -11.14 -16.78
CA THR A 11 -17.23 -11.59 -15.38
C THR A 11 -18.02 -10.69 -14.42
N GLY A 12 -18.87 -9.78 -14.93
CA GLY A 12 -19.91 -9.06 -14.17
C GLY A 12 -19.47 -8.21 -12.96
N GLY A 13 -18.18 -8.17 -12.63
CA GLY A 13 -17.63 -7.46 -11.48
C GLY A 13 -17.14 -6.08 -11.87
N ARG A 14 -17.51 -5.06 -11.08
CA ARG A 14 -16.97 -3.71 -11.23
C ARG A 14 -15.46 -3.74 -11.02
N ARG A 15 -14.69 -3.21 -11.98
CA ARG A 15 -13.24 -3.04 -11.83
C ARG A 15 -12.96 -1.89 -10.87
N VAL A 16 -12.20 -2.18 -9.82
CA VAL A 16 -11.87 -1.26 -8.73
C VAL A 16 -10.37 -0.98 -8.74
N PHE A 17 -9.99 0.27 -8.51
CA PHE A 17 -8.63 0.67 -8.21
C PHE A 17 -8.57 1.11 -6.76
N ASP A 18 -7.73 0.45 -5.96
CA ASP A 18 -7.48 0.88 -4.59
C ASP A 18 -6.42 1.99 -4.60
N ALA A 19 -6.86 3.22 -4.42
CA ALA A 19 -5.97 4.38 -4.48
C ALA A 19 -5.16 4.60 -3.21
N HIS A 20 -5.43 3.88 -2.12
CA HIS A 20 -4.79 4.15 -0.84
C HIS A 20 -4.65 2.89 0.01
N LEU A 21 -3.43 2.34 0.01
CA LEU A 21 -3.08 1.14 0.76
C LEU A 21 -1.75 1.34 1.50
N HIS A 22 -1.69 0.80 2.72
CA HIS A 22 -0.46 0.69 3.50
C HIS A 22 -0.06 -0.78 3.64
N VAL A 23 1.20 -1.10 3.34
CA VAL A 23 1.80 -2.42 3.57
C VAL A 23 2.86 -2.30 4.67
N VAL A 24 2.72 -3.11 5.72
CA VAL A 24 3.59 -3.16 6.90
C VAL A 24 4.26 -4.53 6.93
N ASP A 25 5.45 -4.63 6.36
CA ASP A 25 6.21 -5.88 6.26
C ASP A 25 7.37 -5.88 7.27
N PRO A 26 7.39 -6.82 8.26
CA PRO A 26 8.39 -6.86 9.32
C PRO A 26 9.85 -7.00 8.83
N ARG A 27 10.07 -7.40 7.57
CA ARG A 27 11.40 -7.47 6.96
C ARG A 27 12.04 -6.09 6.79
N PHE A 28 11.25 -5.02 6.85
CA PHE A 28 11.71 -3.65 6.78
C PHE A 28 11.52 -2.99 8.15
N PRO A 29 12.62 -2.65 8.86
CA PRO A 29 12.52 -2.04 10.18
C PRO A 29 11.77 -0.70 10.12
N LEU A 30 10.86 -0.50 11.07
CA LEU A 30 10.11 0.74 11.22
C LEU A 30 10.65 1.50 12.43
N VAL A 31 10.64 2.83 12.32
CA VAL A 31 10.86 3.70 13.48
C VAL A 31 9.51 3.87 14.19
N PRO A 32 9.39 3.51 15.48
CA PRO A 32 8.17 3.77 16.22
C PRO A 32 7.84 5.26 16.25
N ASN A 33 6.59 5.62 15.98
CA ASN A 33 6.10 6.98 16.14
C ASN A 33 5.44 7.10 17.52
N ASP A 34 6.01 7.87 18.43
CA ASP A 34 5.55 7.99 19.83
C ASP A 34 5.35 6.64 20.53
N GLY A 35 6.24 5.67 20.25
CA GLY A 35 6.17 4.32 20.80
C GLY A 35 5.12 3.43 20.13
N TYR A 36 4.39 3.92 19.13
CA TYR A 36 3.47 3.11 18.34
C TYR A 36 4.17 2.45 17.15
N LEU A 37 3.97 1.14 17.04
CA LEU A 37 4.35 0.33 15.89
C LEU A 37 3.10 -0.37 15.38
N PRO A 38 2.66 -0.12 14.13
CA PRO A 38 1.49 -0.79 13.59
C PRO A 38 1.74 -2.31 13.46
N PRO A 39 0.68 -3.14 13.60
CA PRO A 39 0.79 -4.57 13.40
C PRO A 39 1.14 -4.90 11.94
N GLU A 40 1.65 -6.11 11.72
CA GLU A 40 2.00 -6.57 10.38
C GLU A 40 0.81 -6.59 9.43
N PHE A 41 1.04 -6.14 8.21
CA PHE A 41 0.07 -6.18 7.12
C PHE A 41 0.79 -6.35 5.78
N THR A 42 0.94 -7.60 5.36
CA THR A 42 1.74 -7.95 4.18
C THR A 42 0.94 -7.83 2.89
N VAL A 43 1.64 -7.87 1.75
CA VAL A 43 1.01 -7.96 0.43
C VAL A 43 0.06 -9.17 0.34
N SER A 44 0.43 -10.30 0.95
CA SER A 44 -0.42 -11.50 0.99
C SER A 44 -1.71 -11.28 1.79
N HIS A 45 -1.66 -10.50 2.87
CA HIS A 45 -2.85 -10.13 3.64
C HIS A 45 -3.80 -9.28 2.78
N TYR A 46 -3.24 -8.32 2.02
CA TYR A 46 -4.02 -7.48 1.12
C TYR A 46 -4.66 -8.28 -0.02
N THR A 47 -3.88 -9.08 -0.77
CA THR A 47 -4.40 -9.84 -1.91
C THR A 47 -5.50 -10.82 -1.52
N GLY A 48 -5.37 -11.49 -0.37
CA GLY A 48 -6.43 -12.35 0.16
C GLY A 48 -7.70 -11.58 0.52
N ARG A 49 -7.58 -10.36 1.05
CA ARG A 49 -8.72 -9.52 1.43
C ARG A 49 -9.49 -8.95 0.24
N VAL A 50 -8.82 -8.71 -0.89
CA VAL A 50 -9.43 -8.10 -2.08
C VAL A 50 -9.79 -9.10 -3.19
N ALA A 51 -9.51 -10.39 -3.00
CA ALA A 51 -9.66 -11.44 -4.02
C ALA A 51 -11.07 -11.52 -4.67
N GLY A 52 -12.11 -11.02 -4.00
CA GLY A 52 -13.49 -10.97 -4.53
C GLY A 52 -14.01 -9.58 -4.89
N LEU A 53 -13.21 -8.53 -4.72
CA LEU A 53 -13.66 -7.14 -4.86
C LEU A 53 -13.46 -6.55 -6.27
N GLY A 54 -12.91 -7.33 -7.20
CA GLY A 54 -12.61 -6.86 -8.55
C GLY A 54 -11.51 -5.79 -8.59
N VAL A 55 -10.60 -5.82 -7.61
CA VAL A 55 -9.45 -4.91 -7.58
C VAL A 55 -8.46 -5.30 -8.68
N VAL A 56 -8.27 -4.42 -9.65
CA VAL A 56 -7.38 -4.62 -10.81
C VAL A 56 -6.05 -3.86 -10.67
N GLY A 57 -5.92 -3.03 -9.64
CA GLY A 57 -4.70 -2.28 -9.34
C GLY A 57 -4.77 -1.61 -7.97
N ASN A 58 -3.61 -1.27 -7.42
CA ASN A 58 -3.49 -0.55 -6.14
C ASN A 58 -2.35 0.49 -6.18
N ALA A 59 -2.43 1.47 -5.29
CA ALA A 59 -1.31 2.34 -4.94
C ALA A 59 -0.82 1.97 -3.54
N ALA A 60 0.27 1.22 -3.49
CA ALA A 60 0.90 0.79 -2.24
C ALA A 60 1.92 1.83 -1.76
N GLU A 61 1.73 2.32 -0.53
CA GLU A 61 2.77 3.05 0.19
C GLU A 61 3.63 2.06 0.98
N PHE A 62 4.94 2.15 0.78
CA PHE A 62 5.93 1.34 1.49
C PHE A 62 6.64 2.21 2.52
N TYR A 63 6.54 1.82 3.78
CA TYR A 63 7.36 2.40 4.84
C TYR A 63 8.80 1.90 4.70
N ARG A 64 9.76 2.81 4.82
CA ARG A 64 11.20 2.51 4.79
C ARG A 64 11.89 3.03 6.04
N VAL A 65 13.04 2.47 6.36
CA VAL A 65 13.96 2.97 7.37
C VAL A 65 14.30 4.43 7.03
N ALA A 66 14.00 5.34 7.95
CA ALA A 66 14.70 6.63 7.99
C ALA A 66 16.06 6.34 8.62
N GLU A 67 17.15 6.50 7.86
CA GLU A 67 18.49 6.50 8.44
C GLU A 67 18.49 7.44 9.65
N PRO A 68 19.00 7.01 10.82
CA PRO A 68 19.12 7.93 11.94
C PRO A 68 19.92 9.12 11.42
N LEU A 69 19.41 10.33 11.63
CA LEU A 69 20.14 11.56 11.38
C LEU A 69 21.36 11.56 12.32
N ALA A 70 22.41 10.85 11.93
CA ALA A 70 23.69 10.86 12.59
C ALA A 70 24.24 12.27 12.38
N ALA A 71 24.24 13.04 13.47
CA ALA A 71 24.98 14.29 13.60
C ALA A 71 24.63 15.41 12.60
N ALA A 72 23.42 15.97 12.70
CA ALA A 72 23.25 17.42 12.51
C ALA A 72 23.19 18.09 13.88
N ARG A 73 24.28 17.99 14.65
CA ARG A 73 24.49 18.85 15.82
C ARG A 73 25.90 19.42 15.75
N THR A 74 25.94 20.74 15.98
CA THR A 74 27.07 21.68 16.13
C THR A 74 27.16 22.63 14.93
N SER A 75 27.10 23.96 15.02
CA SER A 75 26.83 24.95 16.08
C SER A 75 27.02 26.31 15.40
N CYS A 76 26.31 27.34 15.89
CA CYS A 76 26.29 28.75 15.45
C CYS A 76 25.45 29.03 14.20
#